data_AF-A0A7K6EFW0-F1
#
_entry.id   AF-A0A7K6EFW0-F1
#
_cell.length_a   1.000
_cell.length_b   1.000
_cell.length_c   1.000
_cell.angle_alpha   90.00
_cell.angle_beta   90.00
_cell.angle_gamma   90.00
#
_symmetry.space_group_name_H-M   'P 1'
#
loop_
_entity.id
_entity.type
_entity.pdbx_description
1 polymer ?
#
loop_
_entity_poly.entity_id
_entity_poly.type
_entity_poly.pdbx_seq_one_letter_code
_entity_poly.pdbx_strand_id
1 'polypeptide(L)'
;EEDSTHSFICLLKKMKEVRLMEKVVQEKEEAFMERMATIAGQWRELHARRAQLKAHVARSGSTVKENERLRIQALEKAKEEKEQNTKKESELLRARRELEALRKQHEKLSKKLLKYSLFKRYLEDVVQNSQFRDIEDLIAFYKALVKTRKDLAQSQWWHQELTEQAKVLLQQHRAEEEAEILQCKDELLQLKESVEQAQRDILQWEGRWAELLDRAARKTMELKSLNMAIHSLYQ
;
A
#
# COMPACT_ATOMS: atom_id res chain seq x y z
N GLU A 1 -112.63 113.55 -12.91
CA GLU A 1 -112.62 112.21 -12.28
C GLU A 1 -112.21 111.08 -13.23
N GLU A 2 -111.63 111.35 -14.41
CA GLU A 2 -111.29 110.31 -15.41
C GLU A 2 -109.80 109.86 -15.40
N ASP A 3 -108.91 110.54 -14.65
CA ASP A 3 -107.49 110.15 -14.55
C ASP A 3 -107.22 109.03 -13.51
N SER A 4 -108.18 108.76 -12.61
CA SER A 4 -107.99 107.80 -11.51
C SER A 4 -108.30 106.35 -11.89
N THR A 5 -109.13 106.12 -12.90
CA THR A 5 -109.54 104.77 -13.37
C THR A 5 -108.51 104.14 -14.30
N HIS A 6 -107.79 104.93 -15.10
CA HIS A 6 -106.69 104.44 -15.96
C HIS A 6 -105.44 104.04 -15.14
N SER A 7 -105.17 104.73 -14.03
CA SER A 7 -104.08 104.42 -13.08
C SER A 7 -104.29 103.08 -12.35
N PHE A 8 -105.52 102.80 -11.91
CA PHE A 8 -105.87 101.56 -11.21
C PHE A 8 -105.79 100.31 -12.10
N ILE A 9 -106.22 100.41 -13.37
CA ILE A 9 -106.11 99.32 -14.34
C ILE A 9 -104.63 99.05 -14.72
N CYS A 10 -103.81 100.10 -14.80
CA CYS A 10 -102.37 99.98 -15.03
C CYS A 10 -101.66 99.29 -13.85
N LEU A 11 -102.00 99.66 -12.62
CA LEU A 11 -101.52 99.01 -11.40
C LEU A 11 -101.89 97.52 -11.35
N LEU A 12 -103.14 97.17 -11.69
CA LEU A 12 -103.57 95.76 -11.74
C LEU A 12 -102.84 94.94 -12.80
N LYS A 13 -102.53 95.52 -13.96
CA LYS A 13 -101.69 94.87 -14.99
C LYS A 13 -100.25 94.68 -14.50
N LYS A 14 -99.64 95.70 -13.89
CA LYS A 14 -98.30 95.60 -13.31
C LYS A 14 -98.21 94.60 -12.16
N MET A 15 -99.22 94.51 -11.29
CA MET A 15 -99.29 93.49 -10.25
C MET A 15 -99.44 92.07 -10.80
N LYS A 16 -100.13 91.89 -11.94
CA LYS A 16 -100.18 90.61 -12.65
C LYS A 16 -98.85 90.27 -13.32
N GLU A 17 -98.18 91.23 -13.94
CA GLU A 17 -96.84 91.08 -14.51
C GLU A 17 -95.80 90.74 -13.43
N VAL A 18 -95.80 91.42 -12.29
CA VAL A 18 -94.91 91.12 -11.16
C VAL A 18 -95.14 89.71 -10.65
N ARG A 19 -96.40 89.28 -10.47
CA ARG A 19 -96.71 87.89 -10.07
C ARG A 19 -96.29 86.84 -11.10
N LEU A 20 -96.38 87.16 -12.40
CA LEU A 20 -95.89 86.27 -13.46
C LEU A 20 -94.36 86.23 -13.47
N MET A 21 -93.70 87.36 -13.28
CA MET A 21 -92.24 87.47 -13.20
C MET A 21 -91.69 86.74 -11.97
N GLU A 22 -92.34 86.87 -10.81
CA GLU A 22 -92.00 86.11 -9.59
C GLU A 22 -92.10 84.62 -9.81
N LYS A 23 -93.16 84.13 -10.46
CA LYS A 23 -93.28 82.71 -10.84
C LYS A 23 -92.13 82.26 -11.75
N VAL A 24 -91.79 83.06 -12.76
CA VAL A 24 -90.67 82.75 -13.68
C VAL A 24 -89.33 82.76 -12.95
N VAL A 25 -89.10 83.70 -12.04
CA VAL A 25 -87.87 83.75 -11.22
C VAL A 25 -87.79 82.53 -10.31
N GLN A 26 -88.90 82.18 -9.65
CA GLN A 26 -88.96 81.03 -8.76
C GLN A 26 -88.73 79.70 -9.51
N GLU A 27 -89.33 79.53 -10.69
CA GLU A 27 -89.05 78.38 -11.57
C GLU A 27 -87.58 78.32 -12.02
N LYS A 28 -86.93 79.46 -12.26
CA LYS A 28 -85.50 79.52 -12.62
C LYS A 28 -84.59 79.21 -11.44
N GLU A 29 -84.94 79.68 -10.25
CA GLU A 29 -84.25 79.35 -8.99
C GLU A 29 -84.38 77.88 -8.67
N GLU A 30 -85.58 77.31 -8.78
CA GLU A 30 -85.83 75.86 -8.62
C GLU A 30 -85.04 75.06 -9.64
N ALA A 31 -85.08 75.42 -10.93
CA ALA A 31 -84.30 74.75 -11.98
C ALA A 31 -82.78 74.90 -11.79
N PHE A 32 -82.31 76.02 -11.23
CA PHE A 32 -80.91 76.20 -10.89
C PHE A 32 -80.50 75.33 -9.69
N MET A 33 -81.34 75.27 -8.66
CA MET A 33 -81.14 74.42 -7.48
C MET A 33 -81.13 72.93 -7.85
N GLU A 34 -82.03 72.49 -8.72
CA GLU A 34 -82.03 71.11 -9.26
C GLU A 34 -80.75 70.80 -10.05
N ARG A 35 -80.30 71.72 -10.90
CA ARG A 35 -79.03 71.58 -11.63
C ARG A 35 -77.85 71.50 -10.67
N MET A 36 -77.81 72.37 -9.66
CA MET A 36 -76.75 72.36 -8.66
C MET A 36 -76.77 71.09 -7.80
N ALA A 37 -77.95 70.58 -7.45
CA ALA A 37 -78.10 69.32 -6.74
C ALA A 37 -77.61 68.13 -7.58
N THR A 38 -77.91 68.14 -8.89
CA THR A 38 -77.43 67.13 -9.84
C THR A 38 -75.90 67.15 -9.97
N ILE A 39 -75.32 68.34 -10.15
CA ILE A 39 -73.86 68.53 -10.20
C ILE A 39 -73.21 68.10 -8.88
N ALA A 40 -73.77 68.47 -7.73
CA ALA A 40 -73.27 68.06 -6.42
C ALA A 40 -73.39 66.54 -6.20
N GLY A 41 -74.42 65.89 -6.76
CA GLY A 41 -74.56 64.44 -6.81
C GLY A 41 -73.46 63.78 -7.64
N GLN A 42 -73.23 64.27 -8.86
CA GLN A 42 -72.18 63.79 -9.76
C GLN A 42 -70.78 63.96 -9.16
N TRP A 43 -70.51 65.10 -8.51
CA TRP A 43 -69.25 65.33 -7.80
C TRP A 43 -69.04 64.32 -6.67
N ARG A 44 -70.07 64.07 -5.84
CA ARG A 44 -69.99 63.04 -4.78
C ARG A 44 -69.72 61.65 -5.36
N GLU A 45 -70.39 61.29 -6.45
CA GLU A 45 -70.20 60.00 -7.11
C GLU A 45 -68.79 59.85 -7.70
N LEU A 46 -68.28 60.87 -8.39
CA LEU A 46 -66.90 60.87 -8.91
C LEU A 46 -65.87 60.76 -7.79
N HIS A 47 -66.08 61.46 -6.67
CA HIS A 47 -65.21 61.33 -5.50
C HIS A 47 -65.26 59.93 -4.89
N ALA A 48 -66.45 59.33 -4.78
CA ALA A 48 -66.62 57.96 -4.32
C ALA A 48 -65.91 56.95 -5.25
N ARG A 49 -66.12 57.06 -6.57
CA ARG A 49 -65.44 56.21 -7.57
C ARG A 49 -63.92 56.37 -7.53
N ARG A 50 -63.41 57.59 -7.39
CA ARG A 50 -61.97 57.85 -7.23
C ARG A 50 -61.42 57.20 -5.95
N ALA A 51 -62.14 57.28 -4.83
CA ALA A 51 -61.75 56.63 -3.59
C ALA A 51 -61.74 55.10 -3.73
N GLN A 52 -62.75 54.53 -4.38
CA GLN A 52 -62.82 53.09 -4.68
C GLN A 52 -61.66 52.63 -5.58
N LEU A 53 -61.35 53.37 -6.64
CA LEU A 53 -60.23 53.09 -7.53
C LEU A 53 -58.89 53.15 -6.78
N LYS A 54 -58.67 54.17 -5.94
CA LYS A 54 -57.48 54.26 -5.09
C LYS A 54 -57.35 53.07 -4.16
N ALA A 55 -58.45 52.67 -3.50
CA ALA A 55 -58.47 51.50 -2.63
C ALA A 55 -58.25 50.20 -3.42
N HIS A 56 -58.74 50.09 -4.64
CA HIS A 56 -58.48 48.95 -5.52
C HIS A 56 -57.01 48.87 -5.93
N VAL A 57 -56.40 49.99 -6.37
CA VAL A 57 -54.98 50.06 -6.75
C VAL A 57 -54.08 49.73 -5.56
N ALA A 58 -54.41 50.23 -4.36
CA ALA A 58 -53.66 49.89 -3.15
C ALA A 58 -53.78 48.39 -2.82
N ARG A 59 -54.97 47.81 -2.92
CA ARG A 59 -55.21 46.38 -2.71
C ARG A 59 -54.47 45.53 -3.75
N SER A 60 -54.59 45.82 -5.04
CA SER A 60 -53.90 45.08 -6.09
C SER A 60 -52.37 45.22 -5.98
N GLY A 61 -51.88 46.41 -5.62
CA GLY A 61 -50.46 46.60 -5.34
C GLY A 61 -49.96 45.75 -4.16
N SER A 62 -50.76 45.61 -3.11
CA SER A 62 -50.44 44.75 -1.97
C SER A 62 -50.46 43.26 -2.32
N THR A 63 -51.42 42.81 -3.15
CA THR A 63 -51.49 41.39 -3.57
C THR A 63 -50.37 41.02 -4.52
N VAL A 64 -49.97 41.91 -5.43
CA VAL A 64 -48.82 41.70 -6.32
C VAL A 64 -47.52 41.57 -5.52
N LYS A 65 -47.30 42.47 -4.54
CA LYS A 65 -46.12 42.39 -3.67
C LYS A 65 -46.08 41.09 -2.86
N GLU A 66 -47.22 40.67 -2.32
CA GLU A 66 -47.32 39.41 -1.58
C GLU A 66 -47.09 38.20 -2.48
N ASN A 67 -47.64 38.20 -3.69
CA ASN A 67 -47.43 37.11 -4.64
C ASN A 67 -45.95 37.00 -5.06
N GLU A 68 -45.28 38.14 -5.33
CA GLU A 68 -43.85 38.16 -5.65
C GLU A 68 -43.01 37.66 -4.47
N ARG A 69 -43.36 38.04 -3.23
CA ARG A 69 -42.72 37.50 -2.02
C ARG A 69 -42.85 35.98 -1.94
N LEU A 70 -44.06 35.45 -2.15
CA LEU A 70 -44.32 34.00 -2.13
C LEU A 70 -43.59 33.27 -3.26
N ARG A 71 -43.51 33.88 -4.45
CA ARG A 71 -42.78 33.34 -5.60
C ARG A 71 -41.29 33.23 -5.30
N ILE A 72 -40.67 34.28 -4.77
CA ILE A 72 -39.25 34.27 -4.38
C ILE A 72 -39.02 33.20 -3.31
N GLN A 73 -39.88 33.12 -2.29
CA GLN A 73 -39.74 32.10 -1.25
C GLN A 73 -39.87 30.67 -1.81
N ALA A 74 -40.80 30.43 -2.74
CA ALA A 74 -40.95 29.14 -3.40
C ALA A 74 -39.71 28.78 -4.24
N LEU A 75 -39.13 29.75 -4.95
CA LEU A 75 -37.91 29.55 -5.74
C LEU A 75 -36.69 29.23 -4.86
N GLU A 76 -36.49 29.95 -3.76
CA GLU A 76 -35.39 29.67 -2.83
C GLU A 76 -35.55 28.27 -2.19
N LYS A 77 -36.76 27.91 -1.73
CA LYS A 77 -37.03 26.56 -1.23
C LYS A 77 -36.75 25.48 -2.26
N ALA A 78 -37.19 25.68 -3.52
CA ALA A 78 -36.92 24.72 -4.58
C ALA A 78 -35.42 24.60 -4.91
N LYS A 79 -34.66 25.70 -4.79
CA LYS A 79 -33.21 25.69 -4.96
C LYS A 79 -32.52 24.94 -3.82
N GLU A 80 -32.86 25.24 -2.57
CA GLU A 80 -32.34 24.55 -1.39
C GLU A 80 -32.63 23.05 -1.45
N GLU A 81 -33.84 22.65 -1.84
CA GLU A 81 -34.23 21.25 -1.98
C GLU A 81 -33.42 20.54 -3.06
N LYS A 82 -33.19 21.19 -4.22
CA LYS A 82 -32.32 20.65 -5.28
C LYS A 82 -30.87 20.49 -4.81
N GLU A 83 -30.33 21.47 -4.10
CA GLU A 83 -28.97 21.38 -3.55
C GLU A 83 -28.85 20.27 -2.51
N GLN A 84 -29.86 20.10 -1.65
CA GLN A 84 -29.89 18.98 -0.71
C GLN A 84 -30.04 17.64 -1.41
N ASN A 85 -30.86 17.56 -2.46
CA ASN A 85 -31.07 16.32 -3.20
C ASN A 85 -29.80 15.89 -3.92
N THR A 86 -29.07 16.82 -4.57
CA THR A 86 -27.78 16.50 -5.22
C THR A 86 -26.72 16.03 -4.22
N LYS A 87 -26.67 16.63 -3.02
CA LYS A 87 -25.80 16.16 -1.93
C LYS A 87 -26.14 14.72 -1.53
N LYS A 88 -27.41 14.43 -1.25
CA LYS A 88 -27.90 13.09 -0.89
C LYS A 88 -27.64 12.06 -1.99
N GLU A 89 -27.85 12.42 -3.26
CA GLU A 89 -27.54 11.56 -4.41
C GLU A 89 -26.05 11.22 -4.48
N SER A 90 -25.18 12.21 -4.27
CA SER A 90 -23.73 11.98 -4.28
C SER A 90 -23.26 11.06 -3.13
N GLU A 91 -23.85 11.21 -1.94
CA GLU A 91 -23.59 10.35 -0.78
C GLU A 91 -24.09 8.93 -1.02
N LEU A 92 -25.29 8.79 -1.60
CA LEU A 92 -25.87 7.51 -1.95
C LEU A 92 -25.01 6.77 -2.98
N LEU A 93 -24.49 7.47 -3.99
CA LEU A 93 -23.54 6.90 -4.96
C LEU A 93 -22.23 6.45 -4.28
N ARG A 94 -21.71 7.23 -3.33
CA ARG A 94 -20.51 6.86 -2.55
C ARG A 94 -20.76 5.59 -1.74
N ALA A 95 -21.85 5.56 -0.97
CA ALA A 95 -22.24 4.41 -0.16
C ALA A 95 -22.46 3.15 -1.00
N ARG A 96 -23.08 3.27 -2.19
CA ARG A 96 -23.23 2.14 -3.12
C ARG A 96 -21.89 1.56 -3.56
N ARG A 97 -20.93 2.40 -3.93
CA ARG A 97 -19.57 1.95 -4.33
C ARG A 97 -18.85 1.24 -3.20
N GLU A 98 -18.92 1.77 -1.98
CA GLU A 98 -18.34 1.15 -0.79
C GLU A 98 -18.98 -0.22 -0.50
N LEU A 99 -20.30 -0.30 -0.61
CA LEU A 99 -21.05 -1.53 -0.40
C LEU A 99 -20.67 -2.60 -1.44
N GLU A 100 -20.51 -2.23 -2.71
CA GLU A 100 -20.02 -3.15 -3.75
C GLU A 100 -18.58 -3.61 -3.50
N ALA A 101 -17.70 -2.71 -3.05
CA ALA A 101 -16.33 -3.05 -2.68
C ALA A 101 -16.30 -4.05 -1.52
N LEU A 102 -17.09 -3.81 -0.47
CA LEU A 102 -17.23 -4.71 0.67
C LEU A 102 -17.81 -6.07 0.26
N ARG A 103 -18.82 -6.11 -0.61
CA ARG A 103 -19.35 -7.37 -1.17
C ARG A 103 -18.28 -8.18 -1.89
N LYS A 104 -17.47 -7.53 -2.75
CA LYS A 104 -16.36 -8.19 -3.43
C LYS A 104 -15.30 -8.72 -2.46
N GLN A 105 -15.00 -7.98 -1.39
CA GLN A 105 -14.08 -8.44 -0.34
C GLN A 105 -14.64 -9.64 0.41
N HIS A 106 -15.91 -9.58 0.81
CA HIS A 106 -16.61 -10.67 1.47
C HIS A 106 -16.59 -11.94 0.60
N GLU A 107 -16.95 -11.86 -0.68
CA GLU A 107 -16.89 -13.00 -1.59
C GLU A 107 -15.49 -13.62 -1.70
N LYS A 108 -14.44 -12.79 -1.78
CA LYS A 108 -13.05 -13.27 -1.79
C LYS A 108 -12.71 -14.01 -0.50
N LEU A 109 -13.11 -13.48 0.66
CA LEU A 109 -12.87 -14.10 1.96
C LEU A 109 -13.67 -15.39 2.11
N SER A 110 -14.94 -15.43 1.71
CA SER A 110 -15.77 -16.63 1.75
C SER A 110 -15.20 -17.75 0.89
N LYS A 111 -14.71 -17.43 -0.33
CA LYS A 111 -14.01 -18.42 -1.17
C LYS A 111 -12.75 -18.97 -0.51
N LYS A 112 -11.98 -18.13 0.18
CA LYS A 112 -10.80 -18.58 0.94
C LYS A 112 -11.21 -19.44 2.12
N LEU A 113 -12.24 -19.05 2.87
CA LEU A 113 -12.74 -19.79 4.03
C LEU A 113 -13.22 -21.18 3.63
N LEU A 114 -13.92 -21.33 2.51
CA LEU A 114 -14.32 -22.63 1.96
C LEU A 114 -13.13 -23.52 1.60
N LYS A 115 -12.03 -22.95 1.12
CA LYS A 115 -10.80 -23.72 0.88
C LYS A 115 -10.17 -24.15 2.20
N TYR A 116 -10.06 -23.23 3.16
CA TYR A 116 -9.46 -23.51 4.46
C TYR A 116 -10.30 -24.43 5.34
N SER A 117 -11.63 -24.47 5.18
CA SER A 117 -12.49 -25.39 5.92
C SER A 117 -12.21 -26.86 5.58
N LEU A 118 -11.87 -27.16 4.33
CA LEU A 118 -11.44 -28.52 3.93
C LEU A 118 -10.15 -28.92 4.64
N PHE A 119 -9.16 -28.02 4.68
CA PHE A 119 -7.90 -28.26 5.38
C PHE A 119 -8.09 -28.35 6.90
N LYS A 120 -8.95 -27.49 7.47
CA LYS A 120 -9.29 -27.53 8.88
C LYS A 120 -9.90 -28.87 9.25
N ARG A 121 -10.90 -29.35 8.49
CA ARG A 121 -11.53 -30.65 8.74
C ARG A 121 -10.52 -31.80 8.65
N TYR A 122 -9.65 -31.78 7.65
CA TYR A 122 -8.56 -32.76 7.56
C TYR A 122 -7.64 -32.73 8.79
N LEU A 123 -7.25 -31.54 9.27
CA LEU A 123 -6.42 -31.42 10.47
C LEU A 123 -7.16 -31.88 11.73
N GLU A 124 -8.46 -31.60 11.84
CA GLU A 124 -9.31 -32.12 12.91
C GLU A 124 -9.32 -33.66 12.88
N ASP A 125 -9.52 -34.27 11.71
CA ASP A 125 -9.48 -35.72 11.53
C ASP A 125 -8.10 -36.30 11.92
N VAL A 126 -7.00 -35.64 11.53
CA VAL A 126 -5.64 -36.06 11.91
C VAL A 126 -5.45 -36.00 13.42
N VAL A 127 -5.87 -34.91 14.07
CA VAL A 127 -5.79 -34.76 15.53
C VAL A 127 -6.61 -35.84 16.23
N GLN A 128 -7.82 -36.12 15.77
CA GLN A 128 -8.66 -37.19 16.33
C GLN A 128 -8.03 -38.59 16.23
N ASN A 129 -7.26 -38.85 15.17
CA ASN A 129 -6.63 -40.15 14.93
C ASN A 129 -5.17 -40.21 15.44
N SER A 130 -4.70 -39.22 16.18
CA SER A 130 -3.31 -39.13 16.64
C SER A 130 -3.19 -38.74 18.11
N GLN A 131 -1.95 -38.60 18.59
CA GLN A 131 -1.64 -38.27 19.99
C GLN A 131 -1.65 -36.75 20.28
N PHE A 132 -1.92 -35.92 19.27
CA PHE A 132 -1.92 -34.47 19.43
C PHE A 132 -3.18 -34.01 20.16
N ARG A 133 -3.05 -33.02 21.04
CA ARG A 133 -4.19 -32.49 21.80
C ARG A 133 -5.14 -31.68 20.94
N ASP A 134 -4.58 -30.80 20.13
CA ASP A 134 -5.28 -29.89 19.25
C ASP A 134 -4.45 -29.60 17.98
N ILE A 135 -5.03 -28.83 17.06
CA ILE A 135 -4.39 -28.49 15.78
C ILE A 135 -3.16 -27.60 16.04
N GLU A 136 -3.24 -26.73 17.04
CA GLU A 136 -2.16 -25.84 17.45
C GLU A 136 -0.92 -26.62 17.91
N ASP A 137 -1.10 -27.67 18.72
CA ASP A 137 -0.07 -28.58 19.19
C ASP A 137 0.57 -29.35 18.02
N LEU A 138 -0.23 -29.89 17.11
CA LEU A 138 0.25 -30.51 15.86
C LEU A 138 1.11 -29.53 15.03
N ILE A 139 0.66 -28.28 14.88
CA ILE A 139 1.40 -27.24 14.15
C ILE A 139 2.70 -26.88 14.87
N ALA A 140 2.68 -26.75 16.20
CA ALA A 140 3.86 -26.44 17.00
C ALA A 140 4.91 -27.54 16.90
N PHE A 141 4.48 -28.81 17.02
CA PHE A 141 5.33 -29.97 16.83
C PHE A 141 5.94 -29.99 15.43
N TYR A 142 5.12 -29.82 14.38
CA TYR A 142 5.62 -29.79 13.01
C TYR A 142 6.65 -28.67 12.78
N LYS A 143 6.40 -27.47 13.31
CA LYS A 143 7.36 -26.35 13.25
C LYS A 143 8.68 -26.71 13.94
N ALA A 144 8.61 -27.30 15.14
CA ALA A 144 9.80 -27.76 15.87
C ALA A 144 10.55 -28.82 15.06
N LEU A 145 9.85 -29.80 14.49
CA LEU A 145 10.43 -30.88 13.68
C LEU A 145 11.12 -30.34 12.42
N VAL A 146 10.51 -29.38 11.73
CA VAL A 146 11.14 -28.73 10.56
C VAL A 146 12.40 -27.98 10.97
N LYS A 147 12.39 -27.30 12.13
CA LYS A 147 13.58 -26.61 12.65
C LYS A 147 14.69 -27.60 12.99
N THR A 148 14.39 -28.64 13.78
CA THR A 148 15.40 -29.65 14.16
C THR A 148 15.96 -30.39 12.95
N ARG A 149 15.13 -30.67 11.93
CA ARG A 149 15.62 -31.25 10.67
C ARG A 149 16.62 -30.35 9.95
N LYS A 150 16.38 -29.03 9.91
CA LYS A 150 17.32 -28.07 9.33
C LYS A 150 18.63 -28.04 10.11
N ASP A 151 18.54 -27.95 11.43
CA ASP A 151 19.70 -27.90 12.32
C ASP A 151 20.54 -29.19 12.19
N LEU A 152 19.88 -30.36 12.14
CA LEU A 152 20.54 -31.65 11.94
C LEU A 152 21.21 -31.75 10.57
N ALA A 153 20.55 -31.32 9.50
CA ALA A 153 21.14 -31.33 8.16
C ALA A 153 22.39 -30.44 8.09
N GLN A 154 22.37 -29.29 8.75
CA GLN A 154 23.52 -28.39 8.84
C GLN A 154 24.67 -29.01 9.64
N SER A 155 24.37 -29.62 10.80
CA SER A 155 25.37 -30.32 11.61
C SER A 155 25.98 -31.50 10.86
N GLN A 156 25.16 -32.29 10.15
CA GLN A 156 25.64 -33.41 9.32
C GLN A 156 26.59 -32.92 8.24
N TRP A 157 26.26 -31.81 7.57
CA TRP A 157 27.13 -31.19 6.58
C TRP A 157 28.49 -30.80 7.18
N TRP A 158 28.50 -30.15 8.36
CA TRP A 158 29.75 -29.81 9.05
C TRP A 158 30.59 -31.03 9.44
N HIS A 159 29.97 -32.11 9.91
CA HIS A 159 30.67 -33.33 10.24
C HIS A 159 31.27 -34.02 9.01
N GLN A 160 30.57 -33.99 7.88
CA GLN A 160 31.09 -34.49 6.62
C GLN A 160 32.32 -33.69 6.18
N GLU A 161 32.23 -32.37 6.21
CA GLU A 161 33.34 -31.47 5.86
C GLU A 161 34.57 -31.72 6.74
N LEU A 162 34.39 -31.82 8.07
CA LEU A 162 35.48 -32.12 8.99
C LEU A 162 36.11 -33.50 8.72
N THR A 163 35.29 -34.49 8.39
CA THR A 163 35.76 -35.84 8.08
C THR A 163 36.56 -35.86 6.78
N GLU A 164 36.13 -35.14 5.75
CA GLU A 164 36.89 -35.02 4.51
C GLU A 164 38.22 -34.29 4.72
N GLN A 165 38.24 -33.22 5.53
CA GLN A 165 39.50 -32.55 5.90
C GLN A 165 40.45 -33.49 6.65
N ALA A 166 39.95 -34.26 7.62
CA ALA A 166 40.76 -35.23 8.35
C ALA A 166 41.30 -36.34 7.44
N LYS A 167 40.51 -36.82 6.47
CA LYS A 167 40.98 -37.80 5.47
C LYS A 167 42.11 -37.24 4.62
N VAL A 168 42.00 -35.99 4.18
CA VAL A 168 43.06 -35.31 3.39
C VAL A 168 44.35 -35.22 4.19
N LEU A 169 44.28 -34.77 5.45
CA LEU A 169 45.46 -34.71 6.33
C LEU A 169 46.10 -36.08 6.55
N LEU A 170 45.28 -37.12 6.78
CA LEU A 170 45.78 -38.49 6.92
C LEU A 170 46.40 -39.05 5.64
N GLN A 171 45.96 -38.61 4.46
CA GLN A 171 46.58 -38.99 3.19
C GLN A 171 47.93 -38.28 3.00
N GLN A 172 48.00 -37.01 3.37
CA GLN A 172 49.24 -36.23 3.33
C GLN A 172 50.30 -36.85 4.25
N HIS A 173 49.97 -37.11 5.51
CA HIS A 173 50.90 -37.73 6.44
C HIS A 173 51.36 -39.12 6.00
N ARG A 174 50.47 -39.93 5.42
CA ARG A 174 50.87 -41.24 4.86
C ARG A 174 51.84 -41.10 3.69
N ALA A 175 51.61 -40.13 2.80
CA ALA A 175 52.52 -39.88 1.69
C ALA A 175 53.89 -39.35 2.16
N GLU A 176 53.91 -38.52 3.21
CA GLU A 176 55.13 -38.05 3.86
C GLU A 176 55.90 -39.23 4.47
N GLU A 177 55.27 -40.08 5.28
CA GLU A 177 55.90 -41.27 5.87
C GLU A 177 56.41 -42.25 4.79
N GLU A 178 55.65 -42.47 3.72
CA GLU A 178 56.08 -43.30 2.59
C GLU A 178 57.33 -42.72 1.91
N ALA A 179 57.38 -41.41 1.73
CA ALA A 179 58.55 -40.73 1.16
C ALA A 179 59.77 -40.83 2.09
N GLU A 180 59.59 -40.65 3.40
CA GLU A 180 60.65 -40.81 4.40
C GLU A 180 61.19 -42.25 4.42
N ILE A 181 60.31 -43.26 4.33
CA ILE A 181 60.71 -44.67 4.25
C ILE A 181 61.51 -44.94 2.98
N LEU A 182 61.11 -44.37 1.83
CA LEU A 182 61.87 -44.48 0.59
C LEU A 182 63.25 -43.84 0.72
N GLN A 183 63.32 -42.63 1.30
CA GLN A 183 64.59 -41.96 1.56
C GLN A 183 65.50 -42.79 2.47
N CYS A 184 64.99 -43.34 3.57
CA CYS A 184 65.77 -44.20 4.47
C CYS A 184 66.27 -45.47 3.77
N LYS A 185 65.48 -46.05 2.85
CA LYS A 185 65.90 -47.21 2.06
C LYS A 185 67.03 -46.85 1.11
N ASP A 186 66.94 -45.70 0.44
CA ASP A 186 67.98 -45.22 -0.46
C ASP A 186 69.29 -44.97 0.29
N GLU A 187 69.22 -44.33 1.46
CA GLU A 187 70.38 -44.12 2.35
C GLU A 187 71.00 -45.46 2.80
N LEU A 188 70.17 -46.45 3.15
CA LEU A 188 70.63 -47.78 3.55
C LEU A 188 71.33 -48.50 2.40
N LEU A 189 70.82 -48.37 1.17
CA LEU A 189 71.46 -48.93 -0.03
C LEU A 189 72.82 -48.28 -0.27
N GLN A 190 72.91 -46.94 -0.21
CA GLN A 190 74.17 -46.20 -0.34
C GLN A 190 75.20 -46.65 0.72
N LEU A 191 74.76 -46.82 1.96
CA LEU A 191 75.64 -47.28 3.03
C LEU A 191 76.14 -48.71 2.77
N LYS A 192 75.28 -49.63 2.32
CA LYS A 192 75.69 -50.99 1.94
C LYS A 192 76.71 -51.00 0.82
N GLU A 193 76.49 -50.21 -0.23
CA GLU A 193 77.44 -50.07 -1.34
C GLU A 193 78.79 -49.55 -0.85
N SER A 194 78.80 -48.57 0.07
CA SER A 194 80.04 -48.05 0.65
C SER A 194 80.79 -49.10 1.48
N VAL A 195 80.08 -49.95 2.21
CA VAL A 195 80.66 -51.04 3.00
C VAL A 195 81.23 -52.11 2.08
N GLU A 196 80.50 -52.52 1.05
CA GLU A 196 81.01 -53.47 0.05
C GLU A 196 82.24 -52.93 -0.66
N GLN A 197 82.26 -51.64 -1.00
CA GLN A 197 83.42 -51.00 -1.61
C GLN A 197 84.62 -51.02 -0.66
N ALA A 198 84.43 -50.64 0.61
CA ALA A 198 85.48 -50.69 1.62
C ALA A 198 86.01 -52.12 1.84
N GLN A 199 85.14 -53.13 1.83
CA GLN A 199 85.55 -54.54 1.91
C GLN A 199 86.38 -54.98 0.71
N ARG A 200 85.98 -54.60 -0.52
CA ARG A 200 86.77 -54.87 -1.73
C ARG A 200 88.14 -54.20 -1.64
N ASP A 201 88.20 -52.96 -1.15
CA ASP A 201 89.46 -52.24 -0.97
C ASP A 201 90.37 -52.93 0.06
N ILE A 202 89.81 -53.37 1.19
CA ILE A 202 90.56 -54.15 2.21
C ILE A 202 91.15 -55.42 1.60
N LEU A 203 90.35 -56.22 0.88
CA LEU A 203 90.82 -57.44 0.21
C LEU A 203 91.94 -57.16 -0.80
N GLN A 204 91.83 -56.06 -1.56
CA GLN A 204 92.90 -55.62 -2.47
C GLN A 204 94.19 -55.28 -1.72
N TRP A 205 94.09 -54.56 -0.59
CA TRP A 205 95.24 -54.21 0.24
C TRP A 205 95.87 -55.43 0.91
N GLU A 206 95.06 -56.37 1.38
CA GLU A 206 95.52 -57.66 1.93
C GLU A 206 96.27 -58.47 0.87
N GLY A 207 95.76 -58.53 -0.37
CA GLY A 207 96.46 -59.17 -1.49
C GLY A 207 97.81 -58.52 -1.78
N ARG A 208 97.85 -57.18 -1.88
CA ARG A 208 99.11 -56.43 -2.06
C ARG A 208 100.10 -56.68 -0.92
N TRP A 209 99.60 -56.77 0.32
CA TRP A 209 100.41 -57.04 1.49
C TRP A 209 100.99 -58.46 1.48
N ALA A 210 100.19 -59.46 1.11
CA ALA A 210 100.66 -60.84 0.94
C ALA A 210 101.75 -60.94 -0.14
N GLU A 211 101.57 -60.27 -1.29
CA GLU A 211 102.61 -60.21 -2.32
C GLU A 211 103.91 -59.55 -1.85
N LEU A 212 103.82 -58.53 -0.99
CA LEU A 212 104.98 -57.87 -0.38
C LEU A 212 105.69 -58.84 0.58
N LEU A 213 104.93 -59.56 1.41
CA LEU A 213 105.46 -60.58 2.33
C LEU A 213 106.13 -61.72 1.56
N ASP A 214 105.53 -62.23 0.50
CA ASP A 214 106.13 -63.28 -0.36
C ASP A 214 107.40 -62.80 -1.05
N ARG A 215 107.44 -61.53 -1.48
CA ARG A 215 108.67 -60.91 -2.00
C ARG A 215 109.75 -60.83 -0.93
N ALA A 216 109.40 -60.43 0.29
CA ALA A 216 110.34 -60.39 1.41
C ALA A 216 110.84 -61.79 1.79
N ALA A 217 109.97 -62.80 1.82
CA ALA A 217 110.31 -64.20 2.09
C ALA A 217 111.27 -64.76 1.02
N ARG A 218 111.00 -64.52 -0.27
CA ARG A 218 111.90 -64.89 -1.37
C ARG A 218 113.27 -64.25 -1.24
N LYS A 219 113.34 -62.94 -1.01
CA LYS A 219 114.62 -62.26 -0.74
C LYS A 219 115.35 -62.83 0.47
N THR A 220 114.62 -63.20 1.52
CA THR A 220 115.22 -63.85 2.70
C THR A 220 115.79 -65.24 2.36
N MET A 221 115.12 -65.99 1.48
CA MET A 221 115.59 -67.28 1.00
C MET A 221 116.83 -67.14 0.10
N GLU A 222 116.86 -66.16 -0.79
CA GLU A 222 118.04 -65.81 -1.60
C GLU A 222 119.23 -65.39 -0.73
N LEU A 223 119.00 -64.59 0.30
CA LEU A 223 120.04 -64.24 1.27
C LEU A 223 120.56 -65.48 2.01
N LYS A 224 119.66 -66.40 2.41
CA LYS A 224 120.06 -67.67 3.03
C LYS A 224 120.87 -68.55 2.07
N SER A 225 120.48 -68.65 0.79
CA SER A 225 121.21 -69.47 -0.19
C SER A 225 122.58 -68.88 -0.54
N LEU A 226 122.68 -67.56 -0.68
CA LEU A 226 123.97 -66.85 -0.81
C LEU A 226 124.85 -67.12 0.42
N ASN A 227 124.30 -67.04 1.63
CA ASN A 227 125.06 -67.32 2.84
C ASN A 227 125.55 -68.78 2.89
N MET A 228 124.71 -69.74 2.47
CA MET A 228 125.11 -71.14 2.33
C MET A 228 126.18 -71.35 1.26
N ALA A 229 126.09 -70.66 0.11
CA ALA A 229 127.08 -70.73 -0.97
C ALA A 229 128.42 -70.10 -0.56
N ILE A 230 128.38 -68.98 0.18
CA ILE A 230 129.55 -68.41 0.83
C ILE A 230 130.14 -69.44 1.79
N HIS A 231 129.32 -70.07 2.65
CA HIS A 231 129.79 -71.10 3.57
C HIS A 231 130.45 -72.29 2.85
N SER A 232 129.91 -72.72 1.70
CA SER A 232 130.50 -73.81 0.89
C SER A 232 131.76 -73.42 0.11
N LEU A 233 132.04 -72.14 -0.10
CA LEU A 233 133.26 -71.65 -0.74
C LEU A 233 134.42 -71.47 0.24
N TYR A 234 134.15 -71.52 1.55
CA TYR A 234 135.14 -71.46 2.63
C TYR A 234 135.38 -72.82 3.31
N GLN A 235 134.89 -73.93 2.73
CA GLN A 235 135.18 -75.33 3.08
C GLN A 235 135.98 -76.01 1.96
#